data_AF-A0A0G2ERT2-F1
#
_entry.id   AF-A0A0G2ERT2-F1
#
_cell.length_a   1.000
_cell.length_b   1.000
_cell.length_c   1.000
_cell.angle_alpha   90.00
_cell.angle_beta   90.00
_cell.angle_gamma   90.00
#
_symmetry.space_group_name_H-M   'P 1'
#
loop_
_entity.id
_entity.type
_entity.pdbx_description
1 polymer ?
#
loop_
_entity_poly.entity_id
_entity_poly.type
_entity_poly.pdbx_seq_one_letter_code
_entity_poly.pdbx_strand_id
1 'polypeptide(L)'
;MLFVHWYVGKDQVQPLHNNFKQRSCHIKLMIVDDHVGIQGSGNQDTQSWYHSQEVNILLDSQEVCADWLAGLRRNQNTHMYGAVSQEDGIWRDKDGAEAKGAMGINVGHMSWTKGVMGAVKRVQGDGGF
;
A
#
# COMPACT_ATOMS: atom_id res chain seq x y z
N MET A 1 -1.65 10.28 -17.56
CA MET A 1 -2.73 9.57 -16.83
C MET A 1 -2.08 8.80 -15.69
N LEU A 2 -2.65 8.80 -14.48
CA LEU A 2 -2.07 8.17 -13.28
C LEU A 2 -2.66 6.79 -13.06
N PHE A 3 -1.84 5.74 -13.10
CA PHE A 3 -2.30 4.37 -12.81
C PHE A 3 -1.95 3.97 -11.38
N VAL A 4 -2.97 3.83 -10.55
CA VAL A 4 -2.81 3.40 -9.16
C VAL A 4 -2.98 1.88 -9.07
N HIS A 5 -2.15 1.25 -8.25
CA HIS A 5 -2.22 -0.18 -7.98
C HIS A 5 -2.06 -0.43 -6.49
N TRP A 6 -2.84 -1.34 -5.92
CA TRP A 6 -2.57 -1.91 -4.61
C TRP A 6 -1.53 -3.02 -4.71
N TYR A 7 -0.69 -3.14 -3.69
CA TYR A 7 0.32 -4.17 -3.60
C TYR A 7 -0.29 -5.58 -3.65
N VAL A 8 0.24 -6.43 -4.54
CA VAL A 8 -0.10 -7.85 -4.64
C VAL A 8 1.20 -8.66 -4.62
N GLY A 9 1.38 -9.47 -3.57
CA GLY A 9 2.56 -10.33 -3.40
C GLY A 9 2.70 -11.37 -4.53
N LYS A 10 3.91 -11.93 -4.70
CA LYS A 10 4.19 -12.90 -5.78
C LYS A 10 3.32 -14.15 -5.74
N ASP A 11 2.94 -14.55 -4.53
CA ASP A 11 2.11 -15.70 -4.20
C ASP A 11 0.61 -15.38 -4.17
N GLN A 12 0.22 -14.16 -4.56
CA GLN A 12 -1.14 -13.67 -4.48
C GLN A 12 -1.66 -13.23 -5.86
N VAL A 13 -2.98 -13.27 -6.00
CA VAL A 13 -3.71 -12.78 -7.19
C VAL A 13 -4.66 -11.63 -6.84
N GLN A 14 -4.64 -11.18 -5.59
CA GLN A 14 -5.46 -10.08 -5.08
C GLN A 14 -4.74 -9.38 -3.91
N PRO A 15 -5.05 -8.10 -3.63
CA PRO A 15 -4.51 -7.40 -2.48
C PRO A 15 -4.92 -8.08 -1.16
N LEU A 16 -4.01 -8.08 -0.19
CA LEU A 16 -4.28 -8.57 1.16
C LEU A 16 -4.34 -7.39 2.13
N HIS A 17 -5.44 -7.28 2.86
CA HIS A 17 -5.58 -6.26 3.88
C HIS A 17 -4.63 -6.52 5.07
N ASN A 18 -3.90 -5.49 5.54
CA ASN A 18 -2.89 -5.61 6.59
C ASN A 18 -3.46 -6.18 7.91
N ASN A 19 -4.75 -5.99 8.21
CA ASN A 19 -5.40 -6.57 9.39
C ASN A 19 -5.28 -8.09 9.50
N PHE A 20 -5.08 -8.81 8.38
CA PHE A 20 -4.86 -10.26 8.44
C PHE A 20 -3.43 -10.64 8.80
N LYS A 21 -2.47 -9.69 8.78
CA LYS A 21 -1.04 -9.87 9.11
C LYS A 21 -0.38 -11.07 8.39
N GLN A 22 -0.90 -11.47 7.24
CA GLN A 22 -0.41 -12.64 6.47
C GLN A 22 0.85 -12.32 5.68
N ARG A 23 1.03 -11.06 5.28
CA ARG A 23 2.15 -10.57 4.50
C ARG A 23 2.49 -9.15 4.93
N SER A 24 3.78 -8.84 4.94
CA SER A 24 4.30 -7.50 5.16
C SER A 24 5.19 -7.13 3.99
N CYS A 25 5.03 -5.92 3.47
CA CYS A 25 6.00 -5.26 2.61
C CYS A 25 6.51 -4.04 3.38
N HIS A 26 7.83 -3.83 3.38
CA HIS A 26 8.46 -2.73 4.10
C HIS A 26 9.39 -1.92 3.19
N ILE A 27 9.09 -1.91 1.89
CA ILE A 27 9.82 -1.13 0.88
C ILE A 27 9.10 0.21 0.68
N LYS A 28 9.85 1.30 0.77
CA LYS A 28 9.41 2.64 0.35
C LYS A 28 10.35 3.07 -0.75
N LEU A 29 9.82 3.12 -1.96
CA LEU A 29 10.57 3.34 -3.18
C LEU A 29 9.72 4.16 -4.14
N MET A 30 10.30 5.22 -4.67
CA MET A 30 9.78 6.02 -5.76
C MET A 30 10.80 5.97 -6.89
N ILE A 31 10.33 5.76 -8.12
CA ILE A 31 11.14 5.84 -9.33
C ILE A 31 10.42 6.80 -10.27
N VAL A 32 11.12 7.82 -10.74
CA VAL A 32 10.61 8.86 -11.63
C VAL A 32 11.31 8.74 -12.96
N ASP A 33 10.52 8.65 -14.03
CA ASP A 33 10.95 8.56 -15.43
C ASP A 33 12.03 7.47 -15.67
N ASP A 34 11.95 6.37 -14.92
CA ASP A 34 12.92 5.26 -14.94
C ASP A 34 14.39 5.68 -14.70
N HIS A 35 14.61 6.87 -14.12
CA HIS A 35 15.94 7.49 -14.02
C HIS A 35 16.31 7.94 -12.60
N VAL A 36 15.37 8.61 -11.92
CA VAL A 36 15.60 9.13 -10.57
C VAL A 36 14.89 8.23 -9.55
N GLY A 37 15.67 7.58 -8.71
CA GLY A 37 15.19 6.73 -7.62
C GLY A 37 15.24 7.45 -6.27
N ILE A 38 14.21 7.28 -5.45
CA ILE A 38 14.20 7.72 -4.05
C ILE A 38 13.83 6.52 -3.19
N GLN A 39 14.73 6.12 -2.29
CA GLN A 39 14.52 5.02 -1.36
C GLN A 39 14.80 5.49 0.07
N GLY A 40 14.00 5.03 1.02
CA GLY A 40 14.22 5.37 2.42
C GLY A 40 13.21 4.77 3.37
N SER A 41 12.98 5.47 4.48
CA SER A 41 12.09 5.02 5.55
C SER A 41 10.68 5.64 5.49
N GLY A 42 10.55 6.83 4.90
CA GLY A 42 9.32 7.61 4.93
C GLY A 42 8.19 7.05 4.07
N ASN A 43 7.01 6.87 4.66
CA ASN A 43 5.77 6.61 3.94
C ASN A 43 5.20 7.91 3.35
N GLN A 44 4.28 7.77 2.39
CA GLN A 44 3.53 8.88 1.81
C GLN A 44 2.26 9.19 2.64
N ASP A 45 2.40 9.35 3.95
CA ASP A 45 1.29 9.64 4.88
C ASP A 45 1.62 10.74 5.89
N THR A 46 0.59 11.32 6.50
CA THR A 46 0.73 12.43 7.47
C THR A 46 1.70 12.11 8.61
N GLN A 47 1.78 10.85 9.05
CA GLN A 47 2.65 10.47 10.17
C GLN A 47 4.12 10.59 9.75
N SER A 48 4.50 10.04 8.61
CA SER A 48 5.89 10.12 8.12
C SER A 48 6.28 11.56 7.76
N TRP A 49 5.36 12.36 7.23
CA TRP A 49 5.65 13.73 6.79
C TRP A 49 5.79 14.74 7.93
N TYR A 50 4.98 14.64 8.99
CA TYR A 50 4.88 15.68 10.02
C TYR A 50 5.30 15.24 11.42
N HIS A 51 5.41 13.93 11.68
CA HIS A 51 5.57 13.40 13.04
C HIS A 51 6.71 12.41 13.21
N SER A 52 7.40 12.04 12.14
CA SER A 52 8.56 11.13 12.17
C SER A 52 9.84 11.84 11.75
N GLN A 53 10.97 11.34 12.26
CA GLN A 53 12.28 11.62 11.67
C GLN A 53 12.57 10.53 10.65
N GLU A 54 12.38 10.85 9.37
CA GLU A 54 12.59 9.92 8.25
C GLU A 54 13.81 10.35 7.43
N VAL A 55 14.48 9.38 6.80
CA VAL A 55 15.57 9.64 5.84
C VAL A 55 15.24 8.98 4.51
N ASN A 56 15.41 9.74 3.43
CA ASN A 56 15.33 9.24 2.06
C ASN A 56 16.59 9.63 1.31
N ILE A 57 17.08 8.72 0.47
CA ILE A 57 18.24 8.91 -0.39
C ILE A 57 17.75 9.00 -1.83
N LEU A 58 18.11 10.09 -2.51
CA LEU A 58 17.90 10.26 -3.93
C LEU A 58 19.13 9.74 -4.69
N LEU A 59 18.87 8.97 -5.74
CA LEU A 59 19.87 8.46 -6.66
C LEU A 59 19.46 8.83 -8.09
N ASP A 60 20.35 9.49 -8.82
CA ASP A 60 20.19 9.78 -10.25
C ASP A 60 20.95 8.74 -11.06
N SER A 61 20.26 7.65 -11.43
CA SER A 61 20.87 6.50 -12.12
C SER A 61 19.82 5.63 -12.79
N GLN A 62 19.84 5.60 -14.13
CA GLN A 62 18.96 4.74 -14.93
C GLN A 62 19.19 3.27 -14.65
N GLU A 63 20.45 2.86 -14.52
CA GLU A 63 20.86 1.47 -14.33
C GLU A 63 20.28 0.90 -13.04
N VAL A 64 20.44 1.62 -11.92
CA VAL A 64 19.92 1.18 -10.63
C VAL A 64 18.39 1.18 -10.61
N CYS A 65 17.74 2.18 -11.21
CA CYS A 65 16.28 2.21 -11.33
C CYS A 65 15.74 1.02 -12.13
N ALA A 66 16.39 0.67 -13.25
CA ALA A 66 16.03 -0.49 -14.05
C ALA A 66 16.14 -1.80 -13.27
N ASP A 67 17.23 -1.98 -12.50
CA ASP A 67 17.43 -3.16 -11.65
C ASP A 67 16.38 -3.27 -10.54
N TRP A 68 16.03 -2.15 -9.89
CA TRP A 68 14.97 -2.13 -8.89
C TRP A 68 13.60 -2.45 -9.49
N LEU A 69 13.26 -1.89 -10.66
CA LEU A 69 12.03 -2.23 -11.37
C LEU A 69 11.97 -3.72 -11.73
N ALA A 70 13.06 -4.30 -12.23
CA ALA A 70 13.15 -5.73 -12.50
C ALA A 70 12.97 -6.56 -11.23
N GLY A 71 13.60 -6.17 -10.12
CA GLY A 71 13.45 -6.79 -8.81
C GLY A 71 12.02 -6.73 -8.29
N LEU A 72 11.35 -5.60 -8.43
CA LEU A 72 9.92 -5.44 -8.12
C LEU A 72 9.08 -6.38 -8.98
N ARG A 73 9.24 -6.38 -10.31
CA ARG A 73 8.46 -7.24 -11.22
C ARG A 73 8.66 -8.74 -10.92
N ARG A 74 9.85 -9.14 -10.48
CA ARG A 74 10.14 -10.52 -10.08
C ARG A 74 9.43 -10.93 -8.79
N ASN A 75 9.33 -10.02 -7.81
CA ASN A 75 8.88 -10.34 -6.44
C ASN A 75 7.44 -9.95 -6.11
N GLN A 76 6.71 -9.33 -7.02
CA GLN A 76 5.29 -8.99 -6.82
C GLN A 76 4.48 -9.09 -8.12
N ASN A 77 3.20 -9.39 -7.97
CA ASN A 77 2.22 -9.44 -9.06
C ASN A 77 1.38 -8.16 -9.16
N THR A 78 1.76 -7.09 -8.45
CA THR A 78 1.06 -5.79 -8.40
C THR A 78 0.66 -5.25 -9.78
N HIS A 79 1.54 -5.36 -10.78
CA HIS A 79 1.26 -4.87 -12.13
C HIS A 79 0.27 -5.72 -12.94
N MET A 80 0.05 -6.97 -12.53
CA MET A 80 -0.91 -7.87 -13.19
C MET A 80 -2.27 -7.80 -12.53
N TYR A 81 -2.30 -7.72 -11.18
CA TYR A 81 -3.54 -7.90 -10.42
C TYR A 81 -3.89 -6.73 -9.51
N GLY A 82 -3.03 -5.72 -9.37
CA GLY A 82 -3.20 -4.66 -8.37
C GLY A 82 -4.00 -3.45 -8.85
N ALA A 83 -4.32 -3.35 -10.14
CA ALA A 83 -4.91 -2.15 -10.72
C ALA A 83 -6.24 -1.79 -10.06
N VAL A 84 -6.45 -0.50 -9.78
CA VAL A 84 -7.71 0.01 -9.24
C VAL A 84 -8.51 0.75 -10.30
N SER A 85 -9.80 0.90 -10.04
CA SER A 85 -10.67 1.79 -10.80
C SER A 85 -10.10 3.21 -10.87
N GLN A 86 -10.04 3.76 -12.08
CA GLN A 86 -9.59 5.13 -12.32
C GLN A 86 -10.61 6.18 -11.87
N GLU A 87 -11.86 5.77 -11.62
CA GLU A 87 -12.94 6.65 -11.19
C GLU A 87 -12.93 6.85 -9.67
N ASP A 88 -12.75 5.76 -8.91
CA ASP A 88 -12.97 5.76 -7.45
C ASP A 88 -11.79 5.19 -6.64
N GLY A 89 -10.73 4.71 -7.29
CA GLY A 89 -9.53 4.19 -6.62
C GLY A 89 -9.73 2.85 -5.91
N ILE A 90 -10.89 2.20 -6.07
CA ILE A 90 -11.20 0.93 -5.43
C ILE A 90 -10.71 -0.25 -6.29
N TRP A 91 -10.07 -1.21 -5.65
CA TRP A 91 -9.78 -2.50 -6.26
C TRP A 91 -11.00 -3.41 -6.23
N ARG A 92 -11.31 -4.03 -7.36
CA ARG A 92 -12.38 -5.02 -7.48
C ARG A 92 -11.86 -6.25 -8.21
N ASP A 93 -12.32 -7.43 -7.80
CA ASP A 93 -12.06 -8.66 -8.52
C ASP A 93 -12.89 -8.76 -9.82
N LYS A 94 -12.75 -9.88 -10.52
CA LYS A 94 -13.48 -10.17 -11.77
C LYS A 94 -15.00 -10.20 -11.62
N ASP A 95 -15.50 -10.43 -10.41
CA ASP A 95 -16.92 -10.53 -10.08
C ASP A 95 -17.45 -9.19 -9.51
N GLY A 96 -16.58 -8.16 -9.43
CA GLY A 96 -16.90 -6.82 -8.95
C GLY A 96 -16.79 -6.65 -7.43
N ALA A 97 -16.32 -7.65 -6.70
CA ALA A 97 -16.19 -7.60 -5.24
C ALA A 97 -14.91 -6.88 -4.81
N GLU A 98 -14.99 -6.10 -3.74
CA GLU A 98 -13.81 -5.45 -3.14
C GLU A 98 -12.88 -6.46 -2.46
N ALA A 99 -11.61 -6.09 -2.30
CA ALA A 99 -10.66 -6.90 -1.56
C ALA A 99 -11.18 -7.20 -0.15
N LYS A 100 -11.01 -8.45 0.31
CA LYS A 100 -11.47 -8.86 1.64
C LYS A 100 -10.92 -7.92 2.71
N GLY A 101 -11.79 -7.39 3.57
CA GLY A 101 -11.41 -6.47 4.64
C GLY A 101 -11.28 -5.00 4.21
N ALA A 102 -11.50 -4.66 2.94
CA ALA A 102 -11.66 -3.29 2.50
C ALA A 102 -12.82 -2.61 3.24
N MET A 103 -12.64 -1.31 3.52
CA MET A 103 -13.65 -0.52 4.22
C MET A 103 -14.65 0.16 3.28
N GLY A 104 -14.42 0.12 1.96
CA GLY A 104 -15.18 0.88 0.96
C GLY A 104 -15.09 2.40 1.14
N ILE A 105 -15.71 3.16 0.23
CA ILE A 105 -15.82 4.64 0.32
C ILE A 105 -16.89 5.05 1.34
N ASN A 106 -17.92 4.21 1.53
CA ASN A 106 -18.99 4.45 2.49
C ASN A 106 -18.69 3.73 3.81
N VAL A 107 -17.94 4.40 4.69
CA VAL A 107 -17.96 4.08 6.12
C VAL A 107 -19.34 4.52 6.64
N GLY A 108 -20.37 3.69 6.39
CA GLY A 108 -21.76 3.99 6.75
C GLY A 108 -21.89 4.40 8.23
N HIS A 109 -23.04 4.96 8.59
CA HIS A 109 -23.39 5.55 9.90
C HIS A 109 -23.03 4.73 11.18
N MET A 110 -22.56 3.48 11.04
CA MET A 110 -21.91 2.66 12.09
C MET A 110 -20.41 2.91 12.30
N SER A 111 -19.80 3.90 11.64
CA SER A 111 -18.39 4.30 11.83
C SER A 111 -18.02 4.55 13.30
N TRP A 112 -18.92 5.20 14.06
CA TRP A 112 -18.72 5.48 15.47
C TRP A 112 -18.56 4.21 16.33
N THR A 113 -19.40 3.19 16.12
CA THR A 113 -19.31 1.90 16.81
C THR A 113 -18.00 1.17 16.54
N LYS A 114 -17.51 1.20 15.29
CA LYS A 114 -16.19 0.65 14.95
C LYS A 114 -15.05 1.47 15.57
N GLY A 115 -15.19 2.80 15.65
CA GLY A 115 -14.24 3.69 16.31
C GLY A 115 -14.11 3.42 17.81
N VAL A 116 -15.24 3.23 18.51
CA VAL A 116 -15.26 2.87 19.93
C VAL A 116 -14.64 1.49 20.16
N MET A 117 -15.00 0.49 19.34
CA MET A 117 -14.38 -0.84 19.43
C MET A 117 -12.87 -0.81 19.13
N GLY A 118 -12.43 0.02 18.19
CA GLY A 118 -11.01 0.21 17.87
C GLY A 118 -10.23 0.85 19.04
N ALA A 119 -10.83 1.82 19.74
CA ALA A 119 -10.25 2.41 20.93
C ALA A 119 -10.11 1.39 22.07
N VAL A 120 -11.12 0.54 22.28
CA VAL A 120 -11.07 -0.54 23.29
C VAL A 120 -9.99 -1.56 22.95
N LYS A 121 -9.86 -1.98 21.69
CA LYS A 121 -8.79 -2.90 21.25
C LYS A 121 -7.39 -2.31 21.38
N ARG A 122 -7.22 -0.99 21.18
CA ARG A 122 -5.94 -0.29 21.43
C ARG A 122 -5.56 -0.30 22.91
N VAL A 123 -6.54 -0.14 23.81
CA VAL A 123 -6.32 -0.20 25.27
C VAL A 123 -6.01 -1.62 25.74
N GLN A 124 -6.48 -2.65 25.02
CA GLN A 124 -6.23 -4.06 25.33
C GLN A 124 -4.90 -4.62 24.79
N GLY A 125 -4.06 -3.81 24.14
CA GLY A 125 -2.72 -4.20 23.69
C GLY A 125 -2.66 -4.99 22.36
N ASP A 126 -3.80 -5.37 21.79
CA ASP A 126 -3.90 -6.10 20.52
C ASP A 126 -3.93 -5.16 19.28
N GLY A 127 -3.92 -3.85 19.49
CA GLY A 127 -3.94 -2.82 18.44
C GLY A 127 -2.56 -2.56 17.83
N GLY A 128 -1.98 -3.55 17.15
CA GLY A 128 -0.76 -3.35 16.37
C GLY A 128 -0.99 -2.43 15.17
N PHE A 129 -0.08 -1.49 14.95
CA PHE A 129 0.01 -0.63 13.76
C PHE A 129 -0.14 -1.42 12.44
#